data_AF-A0ABD5PFR5-F1
#
_entry.id   AF-A0ABD5PFR5-F1
#
_cell.length_a   1.000
_cell.length_b   1.000
_cell.length_c   1.000
_cell.angle_alpha   90.00
_cell.angle_beta   90.00
_cell.angle_gamma   90.00
#
_symmetry.space_group_name_H-M   'P 1'
#
loop_
_entity.id
_entity.type
_entity.pdbx_description
1 polymer ?
#
loop_
_entity_poly.entity_id
_entity_poly.type
_entity_poly.pdbx_seq_one_letter_code
_entity_poly.pdbx_strand_id
1 'polypeptide(L)' 'MRVIRAAASQRCFRCGERAEVVVARGYRTTYVCWEHAPEYLEAGGVIVGSDLG' A
#
# COMPACT_ATOMS: atom_id res chain seq x y z
N MET A 1 11.89 5.37 9.67
CA MET A 1 10.78 5.27 8.69
C MET A 1 9.67 6.22 9.12
N ARG A 2 9.36 7.26 8.33
CA ARG A 2 8.36 8.29 8.69
C ARG A 2 7.25 8.23 7.66
N VAL A 3 6.06 7.77 8.06
CA VAL A 3 4.92 7.56 7.16
C VAL A 3 4.15 8.88 7.04
N ILE A 4 4.27 9.51 5.88
CA ILE A 4 3.60 10.78 5.56
C ILE A 4 2.28 10.38 4.90
N ARG A 5 1.19 10.36 5.67
CA ARG A 5 -0.20 10.09 5.25
C ARG A 5 -0.62 8.60 5.25
N ALA A 6 -1.64 8.29 6.04
CA ALA A 6 -2.31 7.00 6.01
C ALA A 6 -3.13 6.87 4.71
N ALA A 7 -3.10 5.69 4.09
CA ALA A 7 -4.07 5.33 3.06
C ALA A 7 -5.49 5.72 3.51
N ALA A 8 -6.20 6.49 2.70
CA ALA A 8 -7.51 7.06 3.02
C ALA A 8 -8.53 5.96 3.36
N SER A 9 -8.76 5.63 4.63
CA SER A 9 -9.79 4.68 5.13
C SER A 9 -9.89 3.29 4.45
N GLN A 10 -9.00 2.95 3.53
CA GLN A 10 -9.06 1.70 2.78
C GLN A 10 -8.64 0.53 3.67
N ARG A 11 -9.18 -0.65 3.34
CA ARG A 11 -8.79 -1.90 3.96
C ARG A 11 -7.62 -2.52 3.20
N CYS A 12 -6.75 -3.21 3.92
CA CYS A 12 -5.70 -4.04 3.35
C CYS A 12 -6.36 -5.08 2.45
N PHE A 13 -5.92 -5.14 1.20
CA PHE A 13 -6.43 -6.09 0.22
C PHE A 13 -6.28 -7.55 0.68
N ARG A 14 -5.28 -7.85 1.52
CA ARG A 14 -4.97 -9.21 1.95
C ARG A 14 -5.75 -9.66 3.18
N CYS A 15 -5.70 -8.90 4.27
CA CYS A 15 -6.32 -9.30 5.55
C CYS A 15 -7.57 -8.52 5.92
N GLY A 16 -7.93 -7.46 5.18
CA GLY A 16 -9.11 -6.64 5.49
C GLY A 16 -8.93 -5.67 6.66
N GLU A 17 -7.80 -5.71 7.36
CA GLU A 17 -7.42 -4.71 8.38
C GLU A 17 -7.22 -3.33 7.78
N ARG A 18 -6.98 -2.31 8.59
CA ARG A 18 -6.69 -0.97 8.09
C ARG A 18 -5.44 -0.98 7.20
N ALA A 19 -5.55 -0.43 5.99
CA ALA A 19 -4.38 -0.21 5.14
C ALA A 19 -3.55 0.97 5.65
N GLU A 20 -2.25 0.86 5.50
CA GLU A 20 -1.29 1.87 5.98
C GLU A 20 -0.49 2.47 4.82
N VAL A 21 -0.27 1.69 3.77
CA VAL A 21 0.46 2.09 2.58
C VAL A 21 -0.30 1.75 1.30
N VAL A 22 0.05 2.45 0.23
CA VAL A 22 -0.37 2.14 -1.13
C VAL A 22 0.85 1.67 -1.88
N VAL A 23 0.76 0.49 -2.50
CA VAL A 23 1.82 -0.07 -3.35
C VAL A 23 1.37 0.01 -4.80
N ALA A 24 2.14 0.69 -5.64
CA ALA A 24 1.94 0.77 -7.08
C ALA A 24 2.79 -0.28 -7.80
N ARG A 25 2.21 -0.96 -8.79
CA ARG A 25 2.90 -1.87 -9.70
C ARG A 25 2.32 -1.73 -11.10
N GLY A 26 3.09 -1.13 -12.01
CA GLY A 26 2.58 -0.73 -13.32
C GLY A 26 1.44 0.28 -13.17
N TYR A 27 0.30 -0.01 -13.80
CA TYR A 27 -0.91 0.84 -13.74
C TYR A 27 -1.85 0.50 -12.56
N ARG A 28 -1.47 -0.43 -11.67
CA ARG A 28 -2.31 -0.86 -10.55
C ARG A 28 -1.77 -0.33 -9.22
N THR A 29 -2.68 0.09 -8.35
CA THR A 29 -2.39 0.46 -6.96
C THR A 29 -3.15 -0.46 -6.02
N THR A 30 -2.46 -0.95 -4.98
CA THR A 30 -3.04 -1.83 -3.96
C THR A 30 -2.84 -1.24 -2.58
N TYR A 31 -3.91 -1.18 -1.80
CA TYR A 31 -3.89 -0.75 -0.41
C TYR A 31 -3.53 -1.93 0.50
N VAL A 32 -2.47 -1.79 1.31
CA VAL A 32 -1.99 -2.88 2.19
C VAL A 32 -1.50 -2.35 3.54
N CYS A 33 -1.53 -3.19 4.58
CA CYS A 33 -0.85 -2.91 5.84
C CYS A 33 0.65 -3.21 5.73
N TRP A 34 1.45 -2.78 6.71
CA TRP A 34 2.90 -3.03 6.70
C TRP A 34 3.27 -4.50 6.74
N GLU A 35 2.43 -5.34 7.33
CA GLU A 35 2.68 -6.79 7.41
C GLU A 35 2.62 -7.45 6.02
N HIS A 36 1.74 -6.99 5.15
CA HIS A 36 1.58 -7.54 3.79
C HIS A 36 2.32 -6.75 2.72
N ALA A 37 2.79 -5.53 3.00
CA ALA A 37 3.56 -4.73 2.07
C ALA A 37 4.80 -5.45 1.47
N PRO A 38 5.60 -6.24 2.22
CA PRO A 38 6.76 -6.95 1.69
C PRO A 38 6.45 -7.82 0.47
N GLU A 39 5.34 -8.57 0.47
CA GLU A 39 4.94 -9.43 -0.65
C GLU A 39 4.80 -8.64 -1.96
N TYR A 40 4.21 -7.45 -1.90
CA TYR A 40 4.01 -6.60 -3.06
C TYR A 40 5.30 -5.89 -3.50
N LEU A 41 6.17 -5.55 -2.55
CA LEU A 41 7.48 -4.94 -2.82
C LEU A 41 8.44 -5.94 -3.48
N GLU A 42 8.50 -7.16 -2.97
CA GLU A 42 9.30 -8.26 -3.55
C GLU A 42 8.84 -8.60 -4.97
N ALA A 43 7.54 -8.43 -5.26
CA ALA A 43 6.98 -8.56 -6.62
C ALA A 43 7.30 -7.36 -7.54
N GLY A 44 8.13 -6.40 -7.10
CA GLY A 44 8.54 -5.22 -7.85
C GLY A 44 7.59 -4.02 -7.70
N GLY A 45 6.72 -4.01 -6.68
CA GLY A 45 5.92 -2.86 -6.34
C GLY A 45 6.73 -1.76 -5.65
N VAL A 46 6.19 -0.53 -5.64
CA VAL A 46 6.79 0.63 -4.96
C VAL A 46 5.75 1.31 -4.07
N ILE A 47 6.16 1.76 -2.87
CA ILE A 47 5.28 2.53 -2.00
C ILE A 47 5.10 3.94 -2.57
N VAL A 48 3.85 4.37 -2.72
CA VAL A 48 3.50 5.73 -3.15
C VAL A 48 2.85 6.50 -2.00
N GLY A 49 3.27 7.75 -1.80
CA GLY A 49 2.86 8.61 -0.67
C GLY A 49 1.47 9.25 -0.83
N SER A 50 0.81 9.04 -1.96
CA SER A 50 -0.60 9.38 -2.21
C SER A 50 -1.12 8.50 -3.35
N ASP A 51 -2.44 8.39 -3.45
CA ASP A 51 -3.10 7.93 -4.65
C ASP A 51 -2.62 8.75 -5.85
N LEU A 52 -2.25 8.08 -6.95
CA LEU A 52 -1.77 8.73 -8.20
C LEU A 52 -2.94 9.35 -8.99
N GLY A 53 -3.95 9.89 -8.29
CA GLY A 53 -5.16 10.48 -8.84
C GLY A 53 -4.98 11.92 -9.31
#